data_AF-A0A956IFT5-F1
#
_entry.id   AF-A0A956IFT5-F1
#
_cell.length_a   1.000
_cell.length_b   1.000
_cell.length_c   1.000
_cell.angle_alpha   90.00
_cell.angle_beta   90.00
_cell.angle_gamma   90.00
#
_symmetry.space_group_name_H-M   'P 1'
#
loop_
_entity.id
_entity.type
_entity.pdbx_description
1 polymer ?
#
loop_
_entity_poly.entity_id
_entity_poly.type
_entity_poly.pdbx_seq_one_letter_code
_entity_poly.pdbx_strand_id
1 'polypeptide(L)'
;MESRSVIAIAAIVVGLSLHCGGRAVIDGGGGQAASTSAGSITGAGGTTSADPCERDGFRACNIGDCGANACGKEGCSGDQEFLDDGFASLCINDASKQTVFAVPGYFCHQAQHEDDLCAHLLYSPSGFVLALPAAAGQLLYNLGAGDQVHYTDHSRYTGEPLPSPTTCPASPGLKLCGASCGSCGNDEVCRGRSPRHPYGVCLPAEPRNCSANAACFAGEACFIFEVDEASQALADYYGTCVDAAACQASLPFAGGAKCLPSGG
;
A
#
# COMPACT_ATOMS: atom_id res chain seq x y z
N MET A 1 28.05 -71.33 17.09
CA MET A 1 28.49 -70.01 17.60
C MET A 1 27.68 -68.97 16.85
N GLU A 2 26.55 -68.58 17.43
CA GLU A 2 25.59 -67.65 16.82
C GLU A 2 26.14 -66.22 16.89
N SER A 3 26.24 -65.58 15.72
CA SER A 3 26.59 -64.16 15.57
C SER A 3 25.32 -63.33 15.69
N ARG A 4 25.17 -62.57 16.78
CA ARG A 4 24.06 -61.62 16.97
C ARG A 4 24.53 -60.22 16.58
N SER A 5 24.02 -59.74 15.45
CA SER A 5 24.14 -58.33 15.03
C SER A 5 23.29 -57.44 15.93
N VAL A 6 23.92 -56.47 16.58
CA VAL A 6 23.25 -55.40 17.34
C VAL A 6 22.95 -54.26 16.37
N ILE A 7 21.67 -54.01 16.10
CA ILE A 7 21.19 -52.85 15.34
C ILE A 7 21.01 -51.70 16.33
N ALA A 8 21.82 -50.65 16.20
CA ALA A 8 21.66 -49.41 16.94
C ALA A 8 20.58 -48.54 16.26
N ILE A 9 19.49 -48.27 16.98
CA ILE A 9 18.43 -47.35 16.55
C ILE A 9 18.88 -45.93 16.92
N ALA A 10 19.23 -45.12 15.93
CA ALA A 10 19.45 -43.70 16.11
C ALA A 10 18.10 -42.99 16.27
N ALA A 11 17.85 -42.42 17.46
CA ALA A 11 16.72 -41.54 17.69
C ALA A 11 16.98 -40.20 17.00
N ILE A 12 16.29 -39.95 15.88
CA ILE A 12 16.23 -38.62 15.26
C ILE A 12 15.30 -37.77 16.11
N VAL A 13 15.88 -36.84 16.87
CA VAL A 13 15.14 -35.74 17.49
C VAL A 13 14.78 -34.77 16.36
N VAL A 14 13.55 -34.87 15.85
CA VAL A 14 12.96 -33.83 15.00
C VAL A 14 12.64 -32.65 15.90
N GLY A 15 13.49 -31.63 15.87
CA GLY A 15 13.16 -30.32 16.41
C GLY A 15 12.01 -29.73 15.58
N LEU A 16 10.79 -29.75 16.11
CA LEU A 16 9.70 -28.93 15.62
C LEU A 16 10.03 -27.47 15.90
N SER A 17 10.59 -26.79 14.90
CA SER A 17 10.60 -25.34 14.85
C SER A 17 9.16 -24.88 14.64
N LEU A 18 8.49 -24.39 15.70
CA LEU A 18 7.26 -23.62 15.56
C LEU A 18 7.56 -22.38 14.70
N HIS A 19 7.25 -22.45 13.41
CA HIS A 19 7.13 -21.29 12.56
C HIS A 19 5.69 -20.80 12.66
N CYS A 20 5.48 -19.63 13.26
CA CYS A 20 4.28 -18.84 13.02
C CYS A 20 4.38 -18.27 11.61
N GLY A 21 3.75 -18.93 10.65
CA GLY A 21 3.72 -18.52 9.25
C GLY A 21 2.46 -19.05 8.58
N GLY A 22 1.35 -18.33 8.73
CA GLY A 22 0.12 -18.59 8.00
C GLY A 22 -0.06 -17.60 6.86
N ARG A 23 0.66 -17.79 5.74
CA ARG A 23 0.21 -17.27 4.44
C ARG A 23 -0.78 -18.29 3.88
N ALA A 24 -2.05 -17.92 3.76
CA ALA A 24 -2.95 -18.63 2.87
C ALA A 24 -2.55 -18.25 1.44
N VAL A 25 -1.84 -19.15 0.75
CA VAL A 25 -1.70 -19.08 -0.70
C VAL A 25 -3.05 -19.49 -1.28
N ILE A 26 -3.76 -18.54 -1.87
CA ILE A 26 -4.89 -18.85 -2.76
C ILE A 26 -4.27 -19.10 -4.13
N ASP A 27 -4.08 -20.36 -4.49
CA ASP A 27 -3.74 -20.76 -5.85
C ASP A 27 -4.89 -20.42 -6.80
N GLY A 28 -4.54 -19.84 -7.94
CA GLY A 28 -5.47 -19.33 -8.94
C GLY A 28 -6.33 -20.39 -9.62
N GLY A 29 -7.54 -19.98 -9.99
CA GLY A 29 -8.40 -20.76 -10.88
C GLY A 29 -9.79 -20.16 -11.02
N GLY A 30 -10.02 -19.46 -12.15
CA GLY A 30 -11.32 -19.43 -12.84
C GLY A 30 -12.47 -18.68 -12.15
N GLY A 31 -12.98 -17.67 -12.85
CA GLY A 31 -14.04 -16.79 -12.36
C GLY A 31 -15.29 -17.49 -11.82
N GLN A 32 -15.84 -16.90 -10.77
CA GLN A 32 -17.27 -16.72 -10.56
C GLN A 32 -17.46 -15.65 -9.48
N ALA A 33 -18.30 -14.67 -9.76
CA ALA A 33 -18.77 -13.70 -8.77
C ALA A 33 -19.50 -14.46 -7.66
N ALA A 34 -18.89 -14.50 -6.47
CA ALA A 34 -19.51 -15.06 -5.28
C ALA A 34 -19.61 -13.95 -4.23
N SER A 35 -20.81 -13.34 -4.18
CA SER A 35 -21.29 -12.69 -2.97
C SER A 35 -21.19 -13.73 -1.84
N THR A 36 -20.34 -13.49 -0.86
CA THR A 36 -20.28 -14.30 0.36
C THR A 36 -20.20 -13.39 1.56
N SER A 37 -21.31 -13.38 2.30
CA SER A 37 -21.38 -13.67 3.73
C SER A 37 -20.27 -13.06 4.59
N ALA A 38 -20.67 -12.13 5.46
CA ALA A 38 -19.97 -11.74 6.66
C ALA A 38 -19.48 -12.97 7.46
N GLY A 39 -18.28 -13.43 7.15
CA GLY A 39 -17.52 -14.32 7.99
C GLY A 39 -16.85 -13.46 9.04
N SER A 40 -17.44 -13.39 10.23
CA SER A 40 -16.79 -12.84 11.41
C SER A 40 -15.50 -13.62 11.63
N ILE A 41 -14.37 -13.01 11.26
CA ILE A 41 -13.06 -13.49 11.67
C ILE A 41 -12.96 -13.13 13.15
N THR A 42 -13.53 -13.97 14.02
CA THR A 42 -13.12 -14.02 15.43
C THR A 42 -11.74 -14.68 15.47
N GLY A 43 -10.75 -13.97 14.92
CA GLY A 43 -9.35 -14.25 15.14
C GLY A 43 -9.01 -13.78 16.54
N ALA A 44 -8.94 -14.73 17.47
CA ALA A 44 -8.53 -14.51 18.84
C ALA A 44 -7.28 -13.64 18.91
N GLY A 45 -7.31 -12.64 19.79
CA GLY A 45 -6.25 -11.67 20.01
C GLY A 45 -4.87 -12.30 20.06
N GLY A 46 -4.01 -11.87 19.12
CA GLY A 46 -2.57 -12.03 19.23
C GLY A 46 -2.01 -11.01 20.23
N THR A 47 -2.29 -11.19 21.52
CA THR A 47 -1.51 -10.53 22.57
C THR A 47 -0.21 -11.29 22.77
N THR A 48 0.74 -11.15 21.85
CA THR A 48 2.13 -11.50 22.14
C THR A 48 3.07 -10.48 21.50
N SER A 49 3.52 -9.55 22.36
CA SER A 49 4.87 -8.99 22.38
C SER A 49 5.32 -8.07 21.22
N ALA A 50 5.37 -6.77 21.55
CA ALA A 50 6.42 -5.81 21.20
C ALA A 50 6.32 -4.96 19.92
N ASP A 51 5.25 -5.01 19.14
CA ASP A 51 5.05 -3.99 18.10
C ASP A 51 4.29 -2.77 18.64
N PRO A 52 4.84 -1.56 18.46
CA PRO A 52 4.20 -0.37 18.98
C PRO A 52 2.93 -0.14 18.17
N CYS A 53 1.76 -0.32 18.79
CA CYS A 53 0.49 0.04 18.17
C CYS A 53 0.29 1.56 18.09
N GLU A 54 1.26 2.34 18.57
CA GLU A 54 1.32 3.79 18.47
C GLU A 54 2.67 4.20 17.90
N ARG A 55 2.68 5.06 16.89
CA ARG A 55 3.89 5.57 16.26
C ARG A 55 3.63 6.95 15.71
N ASP A 56 4.52 7.91 16.00
CA ASP A 56 4.50 9.26 15.41
C ASP A 56 3.13 9.97 15.52
N GLY A 57 2.43 9.74 16.65
CA GLY A 57 1.11 10.32 16.92
C GLY A 57 -0.08 9.61 16.26
N PHE A 58 0.18 8.49 15.60
CA PHE A 58 -0.82 7.55 15.08
C PHE A 58 -0.99 6.38 16.04
N ARG A 59 -2.21 5.91 16.21
CA ARG A 59 -2.50 4.64 16.87
C ARG A 59 -3.41 3.82 15.99
N ALA A 60 -3.10 2.54 15.79
CA ALA A 60 -4.01 1.62 15.11
C ALA A 60 -4.48 0.52 16.06
N CYS A 61 -5.71 0.06 15.88
CA CYS A 61 -6.33 -0.98 16.70
C CYS A 61 -7.28 -1.82 15.84
N ASN A 62 -7.56 -3.06 16.26
CA ASN A 62 -8.58 -3.87 15.60
C ASN A 62 -9.97 -3.28 15.84
N ILE A 63 -10.90 -3.56 14.94
CA ILE A 63 -12.30 -3.15 15.10
C ILE A 63 -12.86 -3.59 16.46
N GLY A 64 -13.52 -2.66 17.17
CA GLY A 64 -14.08 -2.90 18.50
C GLY A 64 -13.07 -2.84 19.66
N ASP A 65 -11.76 -2.95 19.39
CA ASP A 65 -10.71 -2.79 20.39
C ASP A 65 -10.28 -1.31 20.54
N CYS A 66 -10.74 -0.44 19.64
CA CYS A 66 -10.49 1.02 19.68
C CYS A 66 -11.27 1.77 20.77
N GLY A 67 -12.05 1.04 21.58
CA GLY A 67 -12.75 1.57 22.74
C GLY A 67 -11.80 2.08 23.84
N ALA A 68 -12.34 2.35 25.03
CA ALA A 68 -11.67 3.05 26.13
C ALA A 68 -10.33 2.45 26.61
N ASN A 69 -9.86 1.32 26.09
CA ASN A 69 -8.55 0.73 26.41
C ASN A 69 -7.82 0.13 25.19
N ALA A 70 -7.92 0.75 24.02
CA ALA A 70 -7.13 0.38 22.85
C ALA A 70 -5.63 0.47 23.19
N CYS A 71 -4.91 -0.65 23.08
CA CYS A 71 -3.49 -0.74 23.43
C CYS A 71 -3.11 -0.47 24.90
N GLY A 72 -4.02 -0.67 25.86
CA GLY A 72 -3.72 -0.42 27.27
C GLY A 72 -3.53 1.07 27.62
N LYS A 73 -4.00 1.97 26.75
CA LYS A 73 -4.16 3.40 27.00
C LYS A 73 -5.65 3.74 26.88
N GLU A 74 -6.11 4.81 27.55
CA GLU A 74 -7.46 5.35 27.31
C GLU A 74 -7.69 5.45 25.78
N GLY A 75 -8.90 5.12 25.33
CA GLY A 75 -9.27 4.99 23.91
C GLY A 75 -9.00 6.24 23.09
N CYS A 76 -9.62 6.39 21.92
CA CYS A 76 -9.43 7.57 21.07
C CYS A 76 -10.12 8.84 21.63
N SER A 77 -10.11 9.02 22.96
CA SER A 77 -10.67 10.16 23.66
C SER A 77 -9.82 11.41 23.38
N GLY A 78 -10.31 12.25 22.46
CA GLY A 78 -9.62 13.45 21.97
C GLY A 78 -9.05 13.29 20.55
N ASP A 79 -8.82 12.04 20.13
CA ASP A 79 -8.42 11.71 18.77
C ASP A 79 -9.65 11.60 17.86
N GLN A 80 -9.49 11.82 16.56
CA GLN A 80 -10.53 11.45 15.60
C GLN A 80 -10.26 10.04 15.09
N GLU A 81 -11.28 9.20 15.12
CA GLU A 81 -11.28 7.88 14.46
C GLU A 81 -11.55 8.13 12.97
N PHE A 82 -10.55 7.87 12.12
CA PHE A 82 -10.66 8.15 10.69
C PHE A 82 -10.99 6.90 9.87
N LEU A 83 -10.73 5.71 10.40
CA LEU A 83 -10.93 4.45 9.71
C LEU A 83 -11.79 3.55 10.58
N ASP A 84 -12.85 3.01 10.01
CA ASP A 84 -13.51 1.80 10.48
C ASP A 84 -13.84 1.05 9.20
N ASP A 85 -13.04 0.04 8.84
CA ASP A 85 -13.16 -0.69 7.57
C ASP A 85 -13.70 -2.12 7.78
N GLY A 86 -14.13 -2.46 9.00
CA GLY A 86 -14.49 -3.82 9.38
C GLY A 86 -13.34 -4.64 9.99
N PHE A 87 -12.10 -4.16 9.96
CA PHE A 87 -10.89 -4.88 10.36
C PHE A 87 -9.99 -4.08 11.31
N ALA A 88 -9.70 -2.82 11.01
CA ALA A 88 -8.84 -1.94 11.81
C ALA A 88 -9.34 -0.48 11.83
N SER A 89 -9.12 0.20 12.95
CA SER A 89 -9.27 1.65 13.04
C SER A 89 -7.92 2.33 13.25
N LEU A 90 -7.81 3.56 12.73
CA LEU A 90 -6.69 4.46 12.96
C LEU A 90 -7.18 5.69 13.72
N CYS A 91 -6.54 5.95 14.85
CA CYS A 91 -6.71 7.13 15.67
C CYS A 91 -5.52 8.06 15.49
N ILE A 92 -5.83 9.34 15.32
CA ILE A 92 -4.86 10.37 14.97
C ILE A 92 -4.98 11.49 15.98
N ASN A 93 -3.87 11.78 16.65
CA ASN A 93 -3.81 12.90 17.59
C ASN A 93 -3.89 14.26 16.87
N ASP A 94 -4.24 15.31 17.60
CA ASP A 94 -4.42 16.65 17.03
C ASP A 94 -3.18 17.19 16.27
N ALA A 95 -1.98 16.84 16.72
CA ALA A 95 -0.74 17.29 16.07
C ALA A 95 -0.52 16.59 14.72
N SER A 96 -0.77 15.28 14.65
CA SER A 96 -0.57 14.46 13.46
C SER A 96 -1.71 14.58 12.43
N LYS A 97 -2.86 15.15 12.80
CA LYS A 97 -3.95 15.44 11.86
C LYS A 97 -3.51 16.26 10.65
N GLN A 98 -2.54 17.16 10.83
CA GLN A 98 -2.04 18.01 9.73
C GLN A 98 -1.23 17.23 8.69
N THR A 99 -0.83 16.00 9.00
CA THR A 99 -0.05 15.13 8.11
C THR A 99 -0.92 14.09 7.38
N VAL A 100 -2.21 14.02 7.71
CA VAL A 100 -3.18 13.15 7.04
C VAL A 100 -4.09 13.98 6.17
N PHE A 101 -4.11 13.65 4.89
CA PHE A 101 -4.94 14.33 3.92
C PHE A 101 -6.12 13.43 3.55
N ALA A 102 -7.26 13.73 4.17
CA ALA A 102 -8.54 13.14 3.80
C ALA A 102 -9.16 13.95 2.67
N VAL A 103 -9.20 13.34 1.48
CA VAL A 103 -9.78 13.97 0.29
C VAL A 103 -11.06 13.21 -0.05
N PRO A 104 -12.20 13.88 -0.19
CA PRO A 104 -13.38 13.26 -0.77
C PRO A 104 -13.05 12.80 -2.20
N GLY A 105 -12.86 11.50 -2.39
CA GLY A 105 -12.50 10.92 -3.67
C GLY A 105 -11.51 9.76 -3.56
N TYR A 106 -11.25 9.11 -4.69
CA TYR A 106 -10.45 7.90 -4.76
C TYR A 106 -8.94 8.17 -4.94
N PHE A 107 -8.39 9.15 -4.25
CA PHE A 107 -7.18 9.80 -4.72
C PHE A 107 -6.02 9.74 -3.72
N CYS A 108 -5.17 8.72 -3.88
CA CYS A 108 -3.77 8.62 -3.40
C CYS A 108 -2.87 9.82 -3.67
N HIS A 109 -3.38 10.72 -4.46
CA HIS A 109 -2.64 11.55 -5.37
C HIS A 109 -2.23 12.87 -4.70
N GLN A 110 -2.76 13.10 -3.49
CA GLN A 110 -2.44 14.19 -2.59
C GLN A 110 -1.42 13.81 -1.52
N ALA A 111 -0.77 12.64 -1.63
CA ALA A 111 0.46 12.36 -0.92
C ALA A 111 1.44 13.53 -1.13
N GLN A 112 1.72 14.25 -0.04
CA GLN A 112 2.55 15.46 -0.07
C GLN A 112 4.00 15.11 0.21
N HIS A 113 4.23 14.02 0.94
CA HIS A 113 5.55 13.53 1.26
C HIS A 113 5.92 12.34 0.37
N GLU A 114 7.21 12.26 0.04
CA GLU A 114 7.74 11.24 -0.87
C GLU A 114 7.67 9.81 -0.29
N ASP A 115 7.37 9.69 1.00
CA ASP A 115 7.22 8.47 1.78
C ASP A 115 5.79 8.23 2.28
N ASP A 116 4.83 9.04 1.83
CA ASP A 116 3.43 8.77 2.09
C ASP A 116 3.00 7.45 1.42
N LEU A 117 2.08 6.76 2.09
CA LEU A 117 1.39 5.57 1.65
C LEU A 117 -0.07 5.90 1.37
N CYS A 118 -0.72 5.03 0.62
CA CYS A 118 -2.15 5.10 0.38
C CYS A 118 -2.90 4.05 1.19
N ALA A 119 -3.96 4.45 1.87
CA ALA A 119 -4.91 3.50 2.45
C ALA A 119 -6.26 3.57 1.71
N HIS A 120 -6.68 2.48 1.11
CA HIS A 120 -7.99 2.30 0.48
C HIS A 120 -9.00 1.81 1.50
N LEU A 121 -10.08 2.56 1.71
CA LEU A 121 -11.03 2.30 2.77
C LEU A 121 -12.34 1.82 2.16
N LEU A 122 -12.63 0.54 2.37
CA LEU A 122 -13.80 -0.13 1.82
C LEU A 122 -15.05 0.03 2.70
N TYR A 123 -15.19 1.14 3.43
CA TYR A 123 -16.37 1.36 4.29
C TYR A 123 -17.66 1.63 3.50
N SER A 124 -17.56 1.92 2.19
CA SER A 124 -18.74 2.15 1.34
C SER A 124 -18.48 1.70 -0.10
N PRO A 125 -19.53 1.45 -0.92
CA PRO A 125 -19.37 1.22 -2.37
C PRO A 125 -18.66 2.37 -3.11
N SER A 126 -18.46 3.50 -2.43
CA SER A 126 -17.76 4.70 -2.91
C SER A 126 -16.36 4.90 -2.29
N GLY A 127 -15.74 3.84 -1.75
CA GLY A 127 -14.53 3.84 -0.90
C GLY A 127 -13.59 5.05 -1.00
N PHE A 128 -13.16 5.58 0.14
CA PHE A 128 -12.25 6.73 0.20
C PHE A 128 -10.79 6.26 0.23
N VAL A 129 -9.89 7.07 -0.32
CA VAL A 129 -8.44 6.81 -0.24
C VAL A 129 -7.79 7.91 0.57
N LEU A 130 -7.01 7.53 1.59
CA LEU A 130 -6.21 8.47 2.38
C LEU A 130 -4.74 8.40 1.97
N ALA A 131 -4.11 9.56 1.87
CA ALA A 131 -2.67 9.65 1.98
C ALA A 131 -2.29 9.67 3.46
N LEU A 132 -1.45 8.71 3.87
CA LEU A 132 -1.01 8.50 5.24
C LEU A 132 0.52 8.48 5.29
N PRO A 133 1.16 9.05 6.31
CA PRO A 133 2.58 8.85 6.51
C PRO A 133 2.95 7.36 6.65
N ALA A 134 4.15 6.98 6.24
CA ALA A 134 4.63 5.59 6.31
C ALA A 134 4.42 4.93 7.69
N ALA A 135 4.61 5.70 8.76
CA ALA A 135 4.39 5.25 10.14
C ALA A 135 2.96 4.74 10.38
N ALA A 136 1.95 5.44 9.86
CA ALA A 136 0.55 5.06 9.99
C ALA A 136 0.22 3.82 9.14
N GLY A 137 0.70 3.77 7.89
CA GLY A 137 0.50 2.59 7.04
C GLY A 137 1.18 1.33 7.59
N GLN A 138 2.34 1.46 8.25
CA GLN A 138 2.99 0.35 8.94
C GLN A 138 2.16 -0.19 10.11
N LEU A 139 1.50 0.69 10.87
CA LEU A 139 0.60 0.27 11.96
C LEU A 139 -0.57 -0.56 11.41
N LEU A 140 -1.19 -0.10 10.33
CA LEU A 140 -2.28 -0.82 9.66
C LEU A 140 -1.82 -2.16 9.08
N TYR A 141 -0.65 -2.18 8.45
CA TYR A 141 -0.03 -3.41 7.95
C TYR A 141 0.20 -4.44 9.06
N ASN A 142 0.72 -4.01 10.21
CA ASN A 142 0.99 -4.88 11.36
C ASN A 142 -0.28 -5.48 11.98
N LEU A 143 -1.43 -4.82 11.82
CA LEU A 143 -2.74 -5.34 12.23
C LEU A 143 -3.38 -6.29 11.20
N GLY A 144 -2.69 -6.58 10.10
CA GLY A 144 -3.22 -7.43 9.04
C GLY A 144 -4.07 -6.70 8.01
N ALA A 145 -4.20 -5.36 8.09
CA ALA A 145 -4.86 -4.54 7.08
C ALA A 145 -3.97 -4.22 5.86
N GLY A 146 -2.90 -4.99 5.64
CA GLY A 146 -1.93 -4.76 4.56
C GLY A 146 -2.48 -4.93 3.14
N ASP A 147 -3.70 -5.49 2.97
CA ASP A 147 -4.41 -5.51 1.68
C ASP A 147 -5.06 -4.15 1.34
N GLN A 148 -5.18 -3.25 2.32
CA GLN A 148 -5.76 -1.92 2.16
C GLN A 148 -4.71 -0.83 2.09
N VAL A 149 -3.47 -1.14 2.44
CA VAL A 149 -2.34 -0.20 2.37
C VAL A 149 -1.55 -0.46 1.10
N HIS A 150 -1.26 0.59 0.35
CA HIS A 150 -0.57 0.56 -0.92
C HIS A 150 0.55 1.60 -0.92
N TYR A 151 1.60 1.34 -1.71
CA TYR A 151 2.54 2.39 -2.10
C TYR A 151 1.89 3.35 -3.09
N THR A 152 2.55 4.47 -3.42
CA THR A 152 1.98 5.51 -4.29
C THR A 152 2.00 5.17 -5.78
N ASP A 153 2.52 3.98 -6.15
CA ASP A 153 2.35 3.36 -7.47
C ASP A 153 1.12 2.43 -7.54
N HIS A 154 0.35 2.33 -6.45
CA HIS A 154 -0.76 1.42 -6.22
C HIS A 154 -0.39 -0.06 -5.99
N SER A 155 0.90 -0.41 -5.95
CA SER A 155 1.31 -1.74 -5.50
C SER A 155 0.98 -1.93 -4.02
N ARG A 156 0.63 -3.16 -3.64
CA ARG A 156 0.34 -3.50 -2.25
C ARG A 156 1.53 -3.16 -1.35
N TYR A 157 1.26 -2.58 -0.18
CA TYR A 157 2.28 -2.33 0.83
C TYR A 157 2.77 -3.64 1.45
N THR A 158 4.09 -3.84 1.41
CA THR A 158 4.75 -5.08 1.85
C THR A 158 5.51 -4.90 3.17
N GLY A 159 5.51 -3.70 3.75
CA GLY A 159 6.39 -3.35 4.88
C GLY A 159 7.84 -3.08 4.46
N GLU A 160 8.16 -3.17 3.16
CA GLU A 160 9.50 -2.86 2.67
C GLU A 160 9.73 -1.34 2.61
N PRO A 161 10.91 -0.86 3.03
CA PRO A 161 11.22 0.55 2.95
C PRO A 161 11.36 1.03 1.50
N LEU A 162 11.03 2.28 1.24
CA LEU A 162 11.27 2.89 -0.06
C LEU A 162 12.78 2.96 -0.35
N PRO A 163 13.23 2.56 -1.56
CA PRO A 163 14.63 2.69 -1.95
C PRO A 163 15.06 4.16 -1.88
N SER A 164 16.30 4.40 -1.45
CA SER A 164 16.90 5.74 -1.39
C SER A 164 18.15 5.82 -2.27
N PRO A 165 18.00 5.84 -3.61
CA PRO A 165 19.13 6.01 -4.52
C PRO A 165 19.88 7.31 -4.27
N THR A 166 21.18 7.31 -4.53
CA THR A 166 22.06 8.48 -4.36
C THR A 166 22.23 9.32 -5.62
N THR A 167 21.68 8.87 -6.76
CA THR A 167 21.80 9.53 -8.07
C THR A 167 20.44 9.60 -8.75
N CYS A 168 20.08 10.76 -9.29
CA CYS A 168 18.89 10.88 -10.12
C CYS A 168 19.20 10.56 -11.58
N PRO A 169 18.58 9.54 -12.19
CA PRO A 169 18.78 9.27 -13.61
C PRO A 169 18.12 10.37 -14.45
N ALA A 170 18.68 10.63 -15.63
CA ALA A 170 18.02 11.49 -16.59
C ALA A 170 16.75 10.79 -17.11
N SER A 171 15.62 11.50 -17.06
CA SER A 171 14.36 11.07 -17.68
C SER A 171 14.04 12.02 -18.84
N PRO A 172 13.91 11.53 -20.09
CA PRO A 172 13.62 12.38 -21.24
C PRO A 172 12.14 12.77 -21.35
N GLY A 173 11.27 12.20 -20.50
CA GLY A 173 9.83 12.47 -20.48
C GLY A 173 9.42 13.22 -19.24
N LEU A 174 8.67 12.54 -18.38
CA LEU A 174 8.22 13.07 -17.09
C LEU A 174 9.41 13.33 -16.15
N LYS A 175 9.34 14.44 -15.41
CA LYS A 175 10.33 14.77 -14.38
C LYS A 175 10.26 13.75 -13.25
N LEU A 176 11.42 13.26 -12.82
CA LEU A 176 11.54 12.39 -11.66
C LEU A 176 11.56 13.19 -10.37
N CYS A 177 11.11 12.56 -9.30
CA CYS A 177 11.14 13.07 -7.93
C CYS A 177 11.42 11.93 -6.96
N GLY A 178 11.60 12.24 -5.68
CA GLY A 178 11.94 11.22 -4.71
C GLY A 178 13.43 11.05 -4.52
N ALA A 179 13.84 10.82 -3.28
CA ALA A 179 15.22 10.49 -2.93
C ALA A 179 16.23 11.51 -3.50
N SER A 180 17.12 11.08 -4.40
CA SER A 180 18.12 11.96 -5.03
C SER A 180 17.59 12.86 -6.16
N CYS A 181 16.33 12.71 -6.59
CA CYS A 181 15.75 13.49 -7.68
C CYS A 181 15.15 14.84 -7.24
N GLY A 182 15.07 15.08 -5.93
CA GLY A 182 14.48 16.29 -5.37
C GLY A 182 12.96 16.33 -5.51
N SER A 183 12.38 17.50 -5.19
CA SER A 183 10.94 17.69 -5.16
C SER A 183 10.35 18.09 -6.51
N CYS A 184 9.03 17.92 -6.64
CA CYS A 184 8.26 18.44 -7.75
C CYS A 184 8.06 19.97 -7.67
N GLY A 185 7.53 20.57 -8.75
CA GLY A 185 7.13 21.97 -8.75
C GLY A 185 5.93 22.25 -7.84
N ASN A 186 5.56 23.53 -7.68
CA ASN A 186 4.51 23.94 -6.73
C ASN A 186 3.11 23.37 -7.03
N ASP A 187 2.82 23.05 -8.30
CA ASP A 187 1.53 22.52 -8.75
C ASP A 187 1.60 21.03 -9.13
N GLU A 188 2.68 20.37 -8.69
CA GLU A 188 2.97 18.98 -8.97
C GLU A 188 3.20 18.20 -7.68
N VAL A 189 2.89 16.91 -7.73
CA VAL A 189 3.03 15.98 -6.62
C VAL A 189 3.89 14.81 -7.08
N CYS A 190 4.71 14.30 -6.16
CA CYS A 190 5.56 13.15 -6.44
C CYS A 190 4.76 11.87 -6.29
N ARG A 191 4.63 11.07 -7.36
CA ARG A 191 3.83 9.83 -7.34
C ARG A 191 4.59 8.63 -7.83
N GLY A 192 4.16 7.46 -7.37
CA GLY A 192 4.66 6.20 -7.89
C GLY A 192 5.85 5.61 -7.19
N ARG A 193 6.22 6.09 -5.99
CA ARG A 193 7.35 5.49 -5.27
C ARG A 193 6.95 4.20 -4.59
N SER A 194 7.76 3.17 -4.79
CA SER A 194 7.65 1.87 -4.15
C SER A 194 9.00 1.14 -4.17
N PRO A 195 9.14 -0.05 -3.54
CA PRO A 195 10.31 -0.90 -3.71
C PRO A 195 10.64 -1.22 -5.17
N ARG A 196 9.63 -1.31 -6.04
CA ARG A 196 9.79 -1.56 -7.48
C ARG A 196 10.10 -0.28 -8.26
N HIS A 197 9.55 0.84 -7.83
CA HIS A 197 9.71 2.15 -8.46
C HIS A 197 10.49 3.09 -7.51
N PRO A 198 11.84 3.07 -7.54
CA PRO A 198 12.66 3.78 -6.57
C PRO A 198 12.53 5.31 -6.64
N TYR A 199 12.12 5.82 -7.79
CA TYR A 199 11.82 7.23 -8.05
C TYR A 199 10.32 7.38 -8.28
N GLY A 200 9.79 8.55 -7.97
CA GLY A 200 8.47 8.94 -8.42
C GLY A 200 8.55 9.75 -9.71
N VAL A 201 7.39 10.08 -10.26
CA VAL A 201 7.21 11.07 -11.32
C VAL A 201 6.40 12.24 -10.81
N CYS A 202 6.81 13.44 -11.21
CA CYS A 202 6.05 14.66 -10.98
C CYS A 202 4.85 14.68 -11.91
N LEU A 203 3.67 14.66 -11.30
CA LEU A 203 2.38 14.72 -11.98
C LEU A 203 1.59 15.91 -11.43
N PRO A 204 0.68 16.51 -12.22
CA PRO A 204 -0.16 17.61 -11.74
C PRO A 204 -0.88 17.24 -10.43
N ALA A 205 -0.95 18.17 -9.49
CA ALA A 205 -1.64 17.96 -8.21
C ALA A 205 -3.12 17.57 -8.39
N GLU A 206 -3.77 18.14 -9.41
CA GLU A 206 -5.14 17.83 -9.83
C GLU A 206 -5.15 17.24 -11.25
N PRO A 207 -4.69 16.00 -11.45
CA PRO A 207 -4.64 15.43 -12.78
C PRO A 207 -6.01 14.99 -13.23
N ARG A 208 -6.19 14.98 -14.55
CA ARG A 208 -7.23 14.15 -15.16
C ARG A 208 -6.83 12.70 -14.98
N ASN A 209 -7.67 11.94 -14.30
CA ASN A 209 -7.48 10.50 -14.17
C ASN A 209 -7.99 9.80 -15.43
N CYS A 210 -7.40 8.65 -15.71
CA CYS A 210 -7.79 7.73 -16.75
C CYS A 210 -7.72 6.31 -16.20
N SER A 211 -8.23 5.36 -16.98
CA SER A 211 -8.04 3.95 -16.69
C SER A 211 -7.61 3.25 -17.96
N ALA A 212 -7.25 1.97 -17.86
CA ALA A 212 -6.95 1.14 -19.02
C ALA A 212 -8.09 1.11 -20.07
N ASN A 213 -9.32 1.45 -19.66
CA ASN A 213 -10.51 1.48 -20.52
C ASN A 213 -11.07 2.90 -20.75
N ALA A 214 -10.51 3.94 -20.13
CA ALA A 214 -11.01 5.31 -20.21
C ALA A 214 -9.95 6.24 -20.81
N ALA A 215 -10.37 7.02 -21.81
CA ALA A 215 -9.47 7.82 -22.62
C ALA A 215 -9.11 9.17 -21.98
N CYS A 216 -7.88 9.60 -22.24
CA CYS A 216 -7.44 10.98 -22.09
C CYS A 216 -7.86 11.84 -23.29
N PHE A 217 -7.65 13.15 -23.23
CA PHE A 217 -7.92 14.01 -24.36
C PHE A 217 -6.92 13.82 -25.51
N ALA A 218 -7.26 14.36 -26.68
CA ALA A 218 -6.36 14.35 -27.83
C ALA A 218 -5.03 15.04 -27.46
N GLY A 219 -3.91 14.35 -27.74
CA GLY A 219 -2.57 14.79 -27.36
C GLY A 219 -2.09 14.25 -26.01
N GLU A 220 -2.95 13.61 -25.24
CA GLU A 220 -2.61 12.97 -23.96
C GLU A 220 -2.53 11.44 -24.09
N ALA A 221 -1.82 10.82 -23.16
CA ALA A 221 -1.80 9.37 -22.94
C ALA A 221 -2.08 9.06 -21.48
N CYS A 222 -2.65 7.89 -21.22
CA CYS A 222 -2.85 7.38 -19.87
C CYS A 222 -1.56 6.73 -19.38
N PHE A 223 -0.88 7.39 -18.44
CA PHE A 223 0.29 6.88 -17.75
C PHE A 223 -0.13 6.00 -16.57
N ILE A 224 0.33 4.75 -16.56
CA ILE A 224 0.00 3.74 -15.55
C ILE A 224 1.30 3.05 -15.10
N PHE A 225 1.52 2.92 -13.79
CA PHE A 225 2.67 2.16 -13.27
C PHE A 225 2.50 0.66 -13.50
N GLU A 226 3.59 -0.03 -13.79
CA GLU A 226 3.59 -1.50 -13.83
C GLU A 226 3.89 -2.05 -12.45
N VAL A 227 2.90 -2.65 -11.81
CA VAL A 227 3.00 -3.18 -10.45
C VAL A 227 2.95 -4.70 -10.45
N ASP A 228 2.90 -5.34 -9.28
CA ASP A 228 2.66 -6.78 -9.19
C ASP A 228 1.27 -7.14 -9.74
N GLU A 229 1.12 -8.41 -10.18
CA GLU A 229 -0.09 -8.89 -10.86
C GLU A 229 -1.37 -8.68 -10.03
N ALA A 230 -1.29 -8.87 -8.70
CA ALA A 230 -2.44 -8.72 -7.82
C ALA A 230 -2.90 -7.26 -7.69
N SER A 231 -1.99 -6.31 -7.82
CA SER A 231 -2.26 -4.88 -7.72
C SER A 231 -2.51 -4.19 -9.07
N GLN A 232 -2.22 -4.85 -10.21
CA GLN A 232 -2.25 -4.21 -11.53
C GLN A 232 -3.63 -3.68 -11.90
N ALA A 233 -4.72 -4.38 -11.55
CA ALA A 233 -6.08 -3.90 -11.81
C ALA A 233 -6.38 -2.57 -11.11
N LEU A 234 -5.78 -2.34 -9.94
CA LEU A 234 -5.90 -1.09 -9.19
C LEU A 234 -5.11 0.03 -9.89
N ALA A 235 -3.85 -0.24 -10.27
CA ALA A 235 -3.03 0.71 -11.02
C ALA A 235 -3.67 1.08 -12.37
N ASP A 236 -4.25 0.10 -13.07
CA ASP A 236 -4.97 0.28 -14.32
C ASP A 236 -6.23 1.13 -14.15
N TYR A 237 -6.83 1.21 -12.96
CA TYR A 237 -7.99 2.05 -12.68
C TYR A 237 -7.60 3.50 -12.32
N TYR A 238 -6.41 3.71 -11.73
CA TYR A 238 -5.92 5.00 -11.24
C TYR A 238 -4.83 5.63 -12.11
N GLY A 239 -4.87 5.38 -13.42
CA GLY A 239 -3.97 6.03 -14.37
C GLY A 239 -4.10 7.56 -14.35
N THR A 240 -3.05 8.24 -14.80
CA THR A 240 -3.02 9.71 -14.92
C THR A 240 -2.83 10.11 -16.38
N CYS A 241 -3.67 11.02 -16.88
CA CYS A 241 -3.47 11.63 -18.19
C CYS A 241 -2.29 12.59 -18.14
N VAL A 242 -1.36 12.40 -19.06
CA VAL A 242 -0.17 13.24 -19.26
C VAL A 242 0.02 13.49 -20.75
N ASP A 243 0.91 14.42 -21.11
CA ASP A 243 1.32 14.61 -22.50
C ASP A 243 1.81 13.29 -23.12
N ALA A 244 1.31 12.95 -24.31
CA ALA A 244 1.57 11.66 -24.93
C ALA A 244 3.06 11.46 -25.25
N ALA A 245 3.77 12.51 -25.69
CA ALA A 245 5.19 12.43 -25.99
C ALA A 245 6.02 12.25 -24.71
N ALA A 246 5.69 12.99 -23.64
CA ALA A 246 6.30 12.84 -22.33
C ALA A 246 6.06 11.43 -21.75
N CYS A 247 4.85 10.90 -21.92
CA CYS A 247 4.51 9.53 -21.52
C CYS A 247 5.43 8.52 -22.22
N GLN A 248 5.47 8.53 -23.55
CA GLN A 248 6.27 7.57 -24.32
C GLN A 248 7.76 7.68 -24.00
N ALA A 249 8.27 8.90 -23.80
CA ALA A 249 9.65 9.13 -23.38
C ALA A 249 9.94 8.63 -21.96
N SER A 250 8.93 8.47 -21.10
CA SER A 250 9.08 7.94 -19.73
C SER A 250 9.05 6.42 -19.64
N LEU A 251 8.79 5.66 -20.71
CA LEU A 251 8.76 4.19 -20.66
C LEU A 251 10.06 3.50 -20.18
N PRO A 252 11.26 4.07 -20.34
CA PRO A 252 12.48 3.56 -19.70
C PRO A 252 12.52 3.72 -18.16
N PHE A 253 11.42 4.12 -17.52
CA PHE A 253 11.30 4.29 -16.07
C PHE A 253 11.58 2.99 -15.31
N ALA A 254 12.38 3.10 -14.25
CA ALA A 254 12.74 1.96 -13.41
C ALA A 254 11.48 1.38 -12.73
N GLY A 255 11.23 0.09 -12.93
CA GLY A 255 10.04 -0.62 -12.44
C GLY A 255 8.95 -0.82 -13.49
N GLY A 256 8.98 -0.01 -14.56
CA GLY A 256 8.08 -0.09 -15.71
C GLY A 256 6.88 0.85 -15.61
N ALA A 257 6.38 1.26 -16.76
CA ALA A 257 5.13 2.00 -16.90
C ALA A 257 4.50 1.69 -18.26
N LYS A 258 3.19 1.92 -18.37
CA LYS A 258 2.43 1.83 -19.61
C LYS A 258 1.95 3.21 -19.99
N CYS A 259 1.93 3.46 -21.30
CA CYS A 259 1.37 4.64 -21.90
C CYS A 259 0.31 4.23 -22.90
N LEU A 260 -0.95 4.30 -22.48
CA LEU A 260 -2.07 3.96 -23.34
C LEU A 260 -2.51 5.20 -24.11
N PRO A 261 -2.69 5.12 -25.44
CA PRO A 261 -3.11 6.28 -26.22
C PRO A 261 -4.52 6.73 -25.80
N SER A 262 -4.85 7.99 -26.05
CA SER A 262 -6.24 8.45 -25.99
C SER A 262 -7.13 7.55 -26.86
N GLY A 263 -8.10 6.86 -26.25
CA GLY A 263 -9.11 6.10 -26.99
C GLY A 263 -9.97 7.06 -27.81
N GLY A 264 -9.79 7.02 -29.13
CA GLY A 264 -10.68 7.65 -30.11
C GLY A 264 -11.73 6.67 -30.61
#